data_AF-A0A9P9E2R6-F1
#
_entry.id   AF-A0A9P9E2R6-F1
#
_cell.length_a   1.000
_cell.length_b   1.000
_cell.length_c   1.000
_cell.angle_alpha   90.00
_cell.angle_beta   90.00
_cell.angle_gamma   90.00
#
_symmetry.space_group_name_H-M   'P 1'
#
loop_
_entity.id
_entity.type
_entity.pdbx_description
1 polymer ?
#
loop_
_entity_poly.entity_id
_entity_poly.type
_entity_poly.pdbx_seq_one_letter_code
_entity_poly.pdbx_strand_id
1 'polypeptide(L)'
;MFYHIALTLLFSACCLKSNLIQSASSLTGQESGTEGIKEGQAESATDANNFINFCDGQQITNGVQIQSGSCNGIPMGRIPAASNMISAMITNPKTGDALMSGTTFNIQVQTSHLRAGTFVNPTTNYYTAPQDLDGNGDIIGHCHVTIQDIGSLQSTAPPDPSQFAFFKGIDDDGNGQGLLQAVVDGGLPAGVYRVCTMIAAANHQPVTMPVAQRGAQDDCTKFEVVANQDDEPGRESRARERLWGAR
;
A
#
# COMPACT_ATOMS: atom_id res chain seq x y z
N MET A 1 -60.26 -6.43 -27.36
CA MET A 1 -59.14 -6.32 -28.32
C MET A 1 -57.96 -5.77 -27.53
N PHE A 2 -57.06 -6.63 -27.07
CA PHE A 2 -55.97 -6.27 -26.16
C PHE A 2 -54.82 -5.65 -26.96
N TYR A 3 -54.43 -4.41 -26.62
CA TYR A 3 -53.21 -3.79 -27.11
C TYR A 3 -52.02 -4.29 -26.30
N HIS A 4 -51.11 -5.02 -26.94
CA HIS A 4 -49.80 -5.35 -26.36
C HIS A 4 -48.87 -4.16 -26.54
N ILE A 5 -48.50 -3.54 -25.41
CA ILE A 5 -47.40 -2.59 -25.33
C ILE A 5 -46.11 -3.40 -25.33
N ALA A 6 -45.37 -3.40 -26.43
CA ALA A 6 -44.02 -3.91 -26.48
C ALA A 6 -43.08 -2.88 -25.84
N LEU A 7 -42.70 -3.11 -24.59
CA LEU A 7 -41.68 -2.34 -23.90
C LEU A 7 -40.31 -2.78 -24.43
N THR A 8 -39.76 -2.05 -25.40
CA THR A 8 -38.39 -2.25 -25.87
C THR A 8 -37.44 -1.62 -24.85
N LEU A 9 -36.91 -2.43 -23.93
CA LEU A 9 -35.79 -2.04 -23.09
C LEU A 9 -34.55 -1.89 -23.99
N LEU A 10 -34.20 -0.65 -24.31
CA LEU A 10 -32.90 -0.32 -24.92
C LEU A 10 -31.82 -0.55 -23.87
N PHE A 11 -31.27 -1.77 -23.82
CA PHE A 11 -30.00 -2.01 -23.15
C PHE A 11 -28.91 -1.30 -23.95
N SER A 12 -28.37 -0.21 -23.41
CA SER A 12 -27.12 0.36 -23.90
C SER A 12 -26.01 -0.63 -23.57
N ALA A 13 -25.72 -1.55 -24.50
CA ALA A 13 -24.61 -2.48 -24.34
C ALA A 13 -23.30 -1.69 -24.39
N CYS A 14 -22.56 -1.68 -23.27
CA CYS A 14 -21.16 -1.26 -23.28
C CYS A 14 -20.35 -2.33 -24.02
N CYS A 15 -19.92 -2.04 -25.25
CA CYS A 15 -19.11 -2.97 -26.04
C CYS A 15 -17.61 -2.84 -25.69
N LEU A 16 -16.94 -3.98 -25.51
CA LEU A 16 -15.48 -4.04 -25.38
C LEU A 16 -14.82 -3.75 -26.73
N LYS A 17 -13.76 -2.95 -26.72
CA LYS A 17 -12.94 -2.72 -27.93
C LYS A 17 -12.06 -3.92 -28.19
N SER A 18 -12.24 -4.60 -29.32
CA SER A 18 -11.54 -5.84 -29.66
C SER A 18 -10.02 -5.72 -29.64
N ASN A 19 -9.47 -4.57 -30.03
CA ASN A 19 -8.02 -4.33 -30.04
C ASN A 19 -7.40 -4.18 -28.64
N LEU A 20 -8.22 -4.09 -27.58
CA LEU A 20 -7.76 -4.05 -26.18
C LEU A 20 -7.88 -5.42 -25.49
N ILE A 21 -8.38 -6.44 -26.18
CA ILE A 21 -8.43 -7.82 -25.66
C ILE A 21 -7.01 -8.39 -25.65
N GLN A 22 -6.58 -8.87 -24.48
CA GLN A 22 -5.33 -9.57 -24.26
C GLN A 22 -5.50 -11.01 -24.72
N SER A 23 -4.91 -11.37 -25.87
CA SER A 23 -5.00 -12.74 -26.38
C SER A 23 -4.43 -13.79 -25.41
N ALA A 24 -3.47 -13.40 -24.56
CA ALA A 24 -2.92 -14.29 -23.54
C ALA A 24 -3.95 -14.68 -22.46
N SER A 25 -5.02 -13.91 -22.26
CA SER A 25 -6.09 -14.28 -21.31
C SER A 25 -6.89 -15.51 -21.76
N SER A 26 -6.81 -15.93 -23.02
CA SER A 26 -7.43 -17.18 -23.48
C SER A 26 -6.50 -18.40 -23.40
N LEU A 27 -5.32 -18.26 -22.79
CA LEU A 27 -4.30 -19.30 -22.67
C LEU A 27 -3.98 -19.55 -21.20
N THR A 28 -3.66 -20.81 -20.86
CA THR A 28 -3.25 -21.19 -19.50
C THR A 28 -1.78 -20.86 -19.24
N GLY A 29 -0.99 -20.64 -20.30
CA GLY A 29 0.47 -20.48 -20.22
C GLY A 29 1.22 -21.79 -20.08
N GLN A 30 0.52 -22.93 -20.18
CA GLN A 30 1.08 -24.29 -20.08
C GLN A 30 0.85 -25.10 -21.37
N GLU A 31 0.46 -24.44 -22.46
CA GLU A 31 0.32 -25.06 -23.77
C GLU A 31 1.66 -25.66 -24.24
N SER A 32 1.60 -26.81 -24.93
CA SER A 32 2.80 -27.46 -25.45
C SER A 32 3.58 -26.53 -26.37
N GLY A 33 4.87 -26.35 -26.08
CA GLY A 33 5.77 -25.46 -26.83
C GLY A 33 5.87 -24.03 -26.30
N THR A 34 5.14 -23.67 -25.23
CA THR A 34 5.31 -22.38 -24.55
C THR A 34 6.69 -22.29 -23.89
N GLU A 35 7.40 -21.18 -24.13
CA GLU A 35 8.71 -20.91 -23.53
C GLU A 35 8.60 -20.74 -22.02
N GLY A 36 9.55 -21.32 -21.26
CA GLY A 36 9.64 -21.11 -19.81
C GLY A 36 8.72 -21.99 -18.95
N ILE A 37 8.06 -23.01 -19.54
CA ILE A 37 7.37 -24.06 -18.78
C ILE A 37 8.39 -24.77 -17.88
N LYS A 38 8.06 -24.90 -16.59
CA LYS A 38 8.83 -25.66 -15.62
C LYS A 38 7.94 -26.33 -14.59
N GLU A 39 8.47 -27.38 -13.96
CA GLU A 39 7.78 -28.10 -12.89
C GLU A 39 7.34 -27.15 -11.75
N GLY A 40 6.11 -27.34 -11.27
CA GLY A 40 5.52 -26.57 -10.18
C GLY A 40 4.79 -25.27 -10.60
N GLN A 41 4.72 -24.93 -11.88
CA GLN A 41 3.82 -23.86 -12.36
C GLN A 41 2.37 -24.35 -12.42
N ALA A 42 1.43 -23.49 -12.02
CA ALA A 42 0.00 -23.75 -12.15
C ALA A 42 -0.52 -23.19 -13.49
N GLU A 43 -1.57 -23.82 -14.03
CA GLU A 43 -2.33 -23.27 -15.15
C GLU A 43 -3.04 -21.97 -14.74
N SER A 44 -3.00 -20.96 -15.60
CA SER A 44 -3.83 -19.76 -15.44
C SER A 44 -5.30 -20.07 -15.74
N ALA A 45 -6.20 -19.40 -15.02
CA ALA A 45 -7.57 -19.26 -15.48
C ALA A 45 -7.59 -18.56 -16.86
N THR A 46 -8.64 -18.81 -17.65
CA THR A 46 -8.81 -18.21 -18.98
C THR A 46 -10.14 -17.48 -19.13
N ASP A 47 -10.15 -16.43 -19.93
CA ASP A 47 -11.33 -15.68 -20.35
C ASP A 47 -11.07 -14.97 -21.69
N ALA A 48 -12.06 -15.00 -22.58
CA ALA A 48 -11.93 -14.42 -23.92
C ALA A 48 -12.06 -12.89 -23.97
N ASN A 49 -12.47 -12.25 -22.86
CA ASN A 49 -12.81 -10.84 -22.76
C ASN A 49 -12.08 -10.16 -21.58
N ASN A 50 -10.84 -10.56 -21.31
CA ASN A 50 -9.99 -10.01 -20.24
C ASN A 50 -10.62 -10.04 -18.84
N PHE A 51 -11.47 -11.01 -18.55
CA PHE A 51 -12.16 -11.13 -17.27
C PHE A 51 -13.01 -9.88 -16.93
N ILE A 52 -13.53 -9.16 -17.93
CA ILE A 52 -14.31 -7.92 -17.68
C ILE A 52 -15.55 -8.16 -16.80
N ASN A 53 -16.09 -9.38 -16.82
CA ASN A 53 -17.24 -9.80 -16.01
C ASN A 53 -16.85 -10.60 -14.75
N PHE A 54 -15.59 -10.55 -14.30
CA PHE A 54 -15.09 -11.34 -13.17
C PHE A 54 -15.93 -11.20 -11.89
N CYS A 55 -16.48 -10.00 -11.66
CA CYS A 55 -17.28 -9.69 -10.48
C CYS A 55 -18.78 -9.97 -10.63
N ASP A 56 -19.22 -10.64 -11.70
CA ASP A 56 -20.64 -10.93 -11.89
C ASP A 56 -21.21 -11.74 -10.70
N GLY A 57 -22.37 -11.32 -10.21
CA GLY A 57 -23.01 -11.88 -9.03
C GLY A 57 -22.35 -11.58 -7.68
N GLN A 58 -21.26 -10.81 -7.63
CA GLN A 58 -20.55 -10.47 -6.37
C GLN A 58 -20.85 -9.04 -5.89
N GLN A 59 -20.60 -8.78 -4.59
CA GLN A 59 -20.62 -7.42 -4.05
C GLN A 59 -19.44 -6.63 -4.60
N ILE A 60 -19.72 -5.58 -5.36
CA ILE A 60 -18.70 -4.72 -5.96
C ILE A 60 -18.12 -3.71 -4.96
N THR A 61 -16.79 -3.49 -5.02
CA THR A 61 -16.08 -2.51 -4.16
C THR A 61 -16.64 -1.10 -4.31
N ASN A 62 -16.89 -0.67 -5.55
CA ASN A 62 -17.56 0.59 -5.90
C ASN A 62 -17.10 1.83 -5.09
N GLY A 63 -15.79 1.99 -4.93
CA GLY A 63 -15.21 3.19 -4.29
C GLY A 63 -15.22 3.22 -2.77
N VAL A 64 -15.78 2.20 -2.12
CA VAL A 64 -15.85 2.12 -0.66
C VAL A 64 -15.03 0.93 -0.14
N GLN A 65 -14.45 1.11 1.05
CA GLN A 65 -13.73 0.04 1.74
C GLN A 65 -14.73 -0.91 2.41
N ILE A 66 -14.96 -2.07 1.78
CA ILE A 66 -15.88 -3.10 2.29
C ILE A 66 -15.07 -4.13 3.09
N GLN A 67 -15.10 -4.01 4.42
CA GLN A 67 -14.29 -4.82 5.33
C GLN A 67 -14.65 -6.31 5.32
N SER A 68 -15.88 -6.67 4.93
CA SER A 68 -16.34 -8.05 4.78
C SER A 68 -15.83 -8.74 3.49
N GLY A 69 -15.07 -8.02 2.67
CA GLY A 69 -14.66 -8.47 1.33
C GLY A 69 -15.61 -7.99 0.24
N SER A 70 -15.06 -7.78 -0.95
CA SER A 70 -15.79 -7.36 -2.15
C SER A 70 -14.96 -7.70 -3.41
N CYS A 71 -15.56 -7.53 -4.59
CA CYS A 71 -14.90 -7.72 -5.87
C CYS A 71 -14.66 -6.37 -6.56
N ASN A 72 -13.44 -6.16 -7.04
CA ASN A 72 -13.11 -4.97 -7.82
C ASN A 72 -12.89 -5.33 -9.30
N GLY A 73 -13.73 -4.78 -10.18
CA GLY A 73 -13.65 -5.00 -11.63
C GLY A 73 -12.76 -4.00 -12.38
N ILE A 74 -12.09 -3.08 -11.67
CA ILE A 74 -11.23 -2.07 -12.29
C ILE A 74 -9.91 -2.71 -12.74
N PRO A 75 -9.45 -2.46 -13.99
CA PRO A 75 -8.19 -3.02 -14.48
C PRO A 75 -6.98 -2.42 -13.75
N MET A 76 -5.85 -3.14 -13.77
CA MET A 76 -4.63 -2.74 -13.06
C MET A 76 -4.04 -1.40 -13.53
N GLY A 77 -4.10 -1.10 -14.83
CA GLY A 77 -3.67 0.18 -15.41
C GLY A 77 -2.38 0.11 -16.22
N ARG A 78 -1.74 1.27 -16.43
CA ARG A 78 -0.47 1.38 -17.15
C ARG A 78 0.68 0.88 -16.28
N ILE A 79 1.57 0.12 -16.91
CA ILE A 79 2.73 -0.50 -16.26
C ILE A 79 3.99 0.28 -16.69
N PRO A 80 4.87 0.70 -15.77
CA PRO A 80 6.07 1.45 -16.12
C PRO A 80 7.06 0.60 -16.93
N ALA A 81 8.00 1.25 -17.59
CA ALA A 81 9.16 0.56 -18.16
C ALA A 81 10.05 -0.01 -17.04
N ALA A 82 10.87 -1.01 -17.36
CA ALA A 82 11.80 -1.59 -16.38
C ALA A 82 12.78 -0.55 -15.80
N SER A 83 13.14 0.47 -16.59
CA SER A 83 13.97 1.61 -16.17
C SER A 83 13.27 2.59 -15.22
N ASN A 84 11.95 2.50 -15.08
CA ASN A 84 11.11 3.37 -14.25
C ASN A 84 10.42 2.57 -13.13
N MET A 85 10.96 1.39 -12.78
CA MET A 85 10.45 0.66 -11.61
C MET A 85 10.74 1.46 -10.35
N ILE A 86 9.75 1.56 -9.49
CA ILE A 86 9.87 2.24 -8.21
C ILE A 86 10.61 1.40 -7.18
N SER A 87 11.34 2.09 -6.31
CA SER A 87 11.85 1.56 -5.07
C SER A 87 11.70 2.61 -3.97
N ALA A 88 11.59 2.13 -2.73
CA ALA A 88 11.57 2.94 -1.54
C ALA A 88 12.68 2.50 -0.58
N MET A 89 13.15 3.43 0.26
CA MET A 89 14.08 3.15 1.33
C MET A 89 13.77 4.04 2.53
N ILE A 90 13.55 3.42 3.69
CA ILE A 90 13.32 4.14 4.94
C ILE A 90 14.69 4.64 5.44
N THR A 91 14.82 5.96 5.56
CA THR A 91 16.05 6.61 6.02
C THR A 91 15.98 7.06 7.47
N ASN A 92 14.75 7.16 8.03
CA ASN A 92 14.51 7.33 9.45
C ASN A 92 13.17 6.68 9.86
N PRO A 93 13.11 5.96 11.00
CA PRO A 93 14.23 5.50 11.81
C PRO A 93 15.14 4.54 11.02
N LYS A 94 16.41 4.46 11.40
CA LYS A 94 17.35 3.48 10.83
C LYS A 94 17.24 2.15 11.55
N THR A 95 17.76 1.12 10.90
CA THR A 95 17.86 -0.22 11.48
C THR A 95 18.64 -0.19 12.79
N GLY A 96 18.01 -0.64 13.88
CA GLY A 96 18.64 -0.72 15.20
C GLY A 96 18.75 0.62 15.94
N ASP A 97 18.12 1.68 15.45
CA ASP A 97 17.98 2.92 16.22
C ASP A 97 17.22 2.66 17.53
N ALA A 98 17.61 3.40 18.57
CA ALA A 98 16.92 3.47 19.85
C ALA A 98 16.34 4.88 20.01
N LEU A 99 15.03 5.03 19.76
CA LEU A 99 14.32 6.29 19.93
C LEU A 99 13.82 6.44 21.36
N MET A 100 13.62 7.67 21.83
CA MET A 100 13.09 7.92 23.17
C MET A 100 11.57 7.82 23.18
N SER A 101 11.02 7.11 24.17
CA SER A 101 9.59 7.03 24.43
C SER A 101 8.97 8.42 24.58
N GLY A 102 7.77 8.62 24.04
CA GLY A 102 7.04 9.89 24.16
C GLY A 102 7.65 11.06 23.37
N THR A 103 8.67 10.81 22.53
CA THR A 103 9.37 11.87 21.80
C THR A 103 8.96 11.90 20.33
N THR A 104 8.47 13.04 19.85
CA THR A 104 8.16 13.22 18.42
C THR A 104 9.37 12.94 17.54
N PHE A 105 9.14 12.20 16.45
CA PHE A 105 10.13 11.96 15.41
C PHE A 105 9.47 11.91 14.03
N ASN A 106 10.29 11.96 12.99
CA ASN A 106 9.83 11.87 11.60
C ASN A 106 10.15 10.51 11.00
N ILE A 107 9.18 9.83 10.41
CA ILE A 107 9.47 8.77 9.45
C ILE A 107 9.90 9.44 8.15
N GLN A 108 11.02 9.02 7.57
CA GLN A 108 11.53 9.54 6.31
C GLN A 108 11.73 8.41 5.31
N VAL A 109 11.21 8.57 4.10
CA VAL A 109 11.24 7.56 3.04
C VAL A 109 11.79 8.21 1.77
N GLN A 110 12.93 7.71 1.29
CA GLN A 110 13.45 8.09 -0.02
C GLN A 110 12.85 7.17 -1.08
N THR A 111 12.31 7.75 -2.14
CA THR A 111 11.75 7.01 -3.28
C THR A 111 12.49 7.35 -4.57
N SER A 112 12.38 6.46 -5.56
CA SER A 112 12.80 6.67 -6.95
C SER A 112 11.63 6.34 -7.90
N HIS A 113 11.44 7.08 -8.98
CA HIS A 113 10.37 6.81 -9.98
C HIS A 113 8.93 6.83 -9.42
N LEU A 114 8.71 7.66 -8.39
CA LEU A 114 7.38 8.02 -7.89
C LEU A 114 7.08 9.47 -8.27
N ARG A 115 5.98 9.71 -8.98
CA ARG A 115 5.31 11.00 -8.98
C ARG A 115 4.33 11.03 -7.80
N ALA A 116 4.83 11.47 -6.66
CA ALA A 116 4.11 11.52 -5.37
C ALA A 116 2.97 12.56 -5.35
N GLY A 117 2.38 12.80 -4.16
CA GLY A 117 1.33 13.80 -3.93
C GLY A 117 -0.03 13.53 -4.56
N THR A 118 -0.26 12.35 -5.13
CA THR A 118 -1.57 11.98 -5.67
C THR A 118 -2.26 10.98 -4.75
N PHE A 119 -3.05 11.51 -3.81
CA PHE A 119 -3.82 10.74 -2.83
C PHE A 119 -5.32 10.96 -3.05
N VAL A 120 -6.00 9.99 -3.69
CA VAL A 120 -7.43 10.10 -3.99
C VAL A 120 -8.28 9.75 -2.76
N ASN A 121 -9.48 10.32 -2.61
CA ASN A 121 -10.34 10.11 -1.44
C ASN A 121 -10.65 8.60 -1.21
N PRO A 122 -10.14 7.99 -0.12
CA PRO A 122 -10.30 6.55 0.14
C PRO A 122 -11.69 6.16 0.67
N THR A 123 -12.55 7.12 0.99
CA THR A 123 -13.93 6.87 1.43
C THR A 123 -14.89 6.72 0.26
N THR A 124 -14.61 7.37 -0.86
CA THR A 124 -15.54 7.47 -2.00
C THR A 124 -14.97 6.98 -3.33
N ASN A 125 -13.64 6.88 -3.45
CA ASN A 125 -12.96 6.54 -4.69
C ASN A 125 -11.91 5.42 -4.53
N TYR A 126 -12.05 4.59 -3.50
CA TYR A 126 -11.15 3.46 -3.23
C TYR A 126 -11.11 2.46 -4.40
N TYR A 127 -9.91 2.26 -4.96
CA TYR A 127 -9.65 1.42 -6.13
C TYR A 127 -10.52 1.69 -7.37
N THR A 128 -11.00 2.93 -7.54
CA THR A 128 -11.94 3.28 -8.64
C THR A 128 -11.28 3.66 -9.95
N ALA A 129 -9.96 3.84 -9.99
CA ALA A 129 -9.22 4.15 -11.20
C ALA A 129 -7.96 3.27 -11.31
N PRO A 130 -7.58 2.86 -12.53
CA PRO A 130 -6.36 2.10 -12.77
C PRO A 130 -5.09 2.90 -12.41
N GLN A 131 -3.96 2.21 -12.27
CA GLN A 131 -2.65 2.86 -12.18
C GLN A 131 -2.37 3.66 -13.45
N ASP A 132 -1.77 4.84 -13.29
CA ASP A 132 -1.33 5.67 -14.41
C ASP A 132 0.12 6.15 -14.19
N LEU A 133 0.74 6.61 -15.28
CA LEU A 133 2.10 7.10 -15.32
C LEU A 133 2.13 8.54 -15.78
N ASP A 134 3.06 9.31 -15.25
CA ASP A 134 3.30 10.68 -15.69
C ASP A 134 3.99 10.75 -17.07
N GLY A 135 4.38 11.96 -17.49
CA GLY A 135 5.06 12.18 -18.77
C GLY A 135 6.46 11.55 -18.85
N ASN A 136 7.09 11.23 -17.71
CA ASN A 136 8.40 10.60 -17.63
C ASN A 136 8.30 9.06 -17.52
N GLY A 137 7.09 8.52 -17.38
CA GLY A 137 6.84 7.10 -17.18
C GLY A 137 6.91 6.66 -15.72
N ASP A 138 6.96 7.60 -14.78
CA ASP A 138 6.96 7.33 -13.34
C ASP A 138 5.54 7.12 -12.85
N ILE A 139 5.37 6.25 -11.84
CA ILE A 139 4.03 5.94 -11.31
C ILE A 139 3.46 7.16 -10.60
N ILE A 140 2.20 7.47 -10.91
CA ILE A 140 1.43 8.48 -10.20
C ILE A 140 0.81 7.86 -8.95
N GLY A 141 1.17 8.37 -7.78
CA GLY A 141 0.71 7.78 -6.54
C GLY A 141 1.16 8.49 -5.28
N HIS A 142 1.28 7.70 -4.22
CA HIS A 142 1.64 8.15 -2.88
C HIS A 142 2.23 6.99 -2.05
N CYS A 143 2.70 7.30 -0.84
CA CYS A 143 3.28 6.32 0.07
C CYS A 143 2.43 6.22 1.34
N HIS A 144 2.13 5.00 1.80
CA HIS A 144 1.69 4.78 3.17
C HIS A 144 2.88 4.34 4.02
N VAL A 145 2.87 4.72 5.28
CA VAL A 145 3.81 4.22 6.29
C VAL A 145 3.02 3.68 7.47
N THR A 146 3.42 2.50 7.94
CA THR A 146 2.78 1.82 9.07
C THR A 146 3.84 1.38 10.06
N ILE A 147 3.66 1.72 11.33
CA ILE A 147 4.47 1.21 12.44
C ILE A 147 3.67 0.14 13.19
N GLN A 148 4.26 -1.04 13.38
CA GLN A 148 3.66 -2.12 14.16
C GLN A 148 4.61 -2.56 15.26
N ASP A 149 4.07 -2.82 16.45
CA ASP A 149 4.80 -3.51 17.51
C ASP A 149 5.02 -4.97 17.09
N ILE A 150 6.27 -5.43 17.22
CA ILE A 150 6.67 -6.80 16.88
C ILE A 150 7.19 -7.58 18.09
N GLY A 151 7.19 -6.96 19.28
CA GLY A 151 7.61 -7.52 20.57
C GLY A 151 9.12 -7.79 20.70
N SER A 152 9.79 -8.19 19.62
CA SER A 152 11.22 -8.51 19.60
C SER A 152 11.82 -8.29 18.21
N LEU A 153 13.08 -7.85 18.15
CA LEU A 153 13.82 -7.69 16.89
C LEU A 153 13.97 -9.03 16.16
N GLN A 154 13.97 -10.13 16.92
CA GLN A 154 14.06 -11.51 16.44
C GLN A 154 12.71 -12.15 16.16
N SER A 155 11.61 -11.38 16.20
CA SER A 155 10.28 -11.91 15.91
C SER A 155 10.22 -12.53 14.51
N THR A 156 9.73 -13.76 14.47
CA THR A 156 9.44 -14.55 13.26
C THR A 156 7.94 -14.66 13.01
N ALA A 157 7.10 -14.16 13.92
CA ALA A 157 5.67 -14.14 13.77
C ALA A 157 5.25 -12.93 12.92
N PRO A 158 4.48 -13.10 11.83
CA PRO A 158 3.86 -11.99 11.15
C PRO A 158 2.91 -11.25 12.10
N PRO A 159 2.99 -9.92 12.26
CA PRO A 159 2.05 -9.19 13.09
C PRO A 159 0.69 -9.10 12.41
N ASP A 160 -0.35 -8.92 13.22
CA ASP A 160 -1.72 -8.73 12.76
C ASP A 160 -1.83 -7.45 11.90
N PRO A 161 -2.24 -7.53 10.63
CA PRO A 161 -2.31 -6.37 9.74
C PRO A 161 -3.40 -5.35 10.14
N SER A 162 -4.33 -5.71 11.03
CA SER A 162 -5.34 -4.79 11.57
C SER A 162 -4.83 -3.95 12.75
N GLN A 163 -3.65 -4.28 13.29
CA GLN A 163 -3.06 -3.63 14.46
C GLN A 163 -1.82 -2.82 14.06
N PHE A 164 -1.80 -1.55 14.41
CA PHE A 164 -0.67 -0.65 14.20
C PHE A 164 -0.57 0.38 15.32
N ALA A 165 0.67 0.78 15.64
CA ALA A 165 0.94 1.87 16.57
C ALA A 165 0.86 3.24 15.88
N PHE A 166 1.10 3.28 14.57
CA PHE A 166 0.99 4.48 13.75
C PHE A 166 0.68 4.12 12.28
N PHE A 167 -0.14 4.94 11.62
CA PHE A 167 -0.39 4.88 10.19
C PHE A 167 -0.49 6.29 9.62
N LYS A 168 0.12 6.53 8.46
CA LYS A 168 -0.08 7.74 7.67
C LYS A 168 0.01 7.41 6.18
N GLY A 169 -1.00 7.84 5.43
CA GLY A 169 -0.86 8.08 4.01
C GLY A 169 -0.21 9.45 3.79
N ILE A 170 0.98 9.47 3.20
CA ILE A 170 1.69 10.71 2.87
C ILE A 170 1.07 11.25 1.58
N ASP A 171 0.39 12.38 1.72
CA ASP A 171 -0.51 12.97 0.72
C ASP A 171 0.10 14.17 -0.04
N ASP A 172 1.37 14.48 0.22
CA ASP A 172 2.13 15.53 -0.46
C ASP A 172 3.27 14.99 -1.34
N ASP A 173 3.92 15.90 -2.08
CA ASP A 173 5.04 15.62 -2.98
C ASP A 173 6.40 15.50 -2.25
N GLY A 174 6.42 15.61 -0.92
CA GLY A 174 7.62 15.68 -0.11
C GLY A 174 8.51 16.86 -0.51
N ASN A 175 9.81 16.61 -0.66
CA ASN A 175 10.77 17.64 -1.10
C ASN A 175 10.81 17.86 -2.62
N GLY A 176 10.08 17.07 -3.42
CA GLY A 176 10.15 17.09 -4.89
C GLY A 176 11.40 16.41 -5.46
N GLN A 177 12.21 15.74 -4.64
CA GLN A 177 13.33 14.86 -5.04
C GLN A 177 13.18 13.45 -4.44
N GLY A 178 11.93 13.04 -4.18
CA GLY A 178 11.57 11.70 -3.73
C GLY A 178 11.64 11.45 -2.22
N LEU A 179 12.07 12.42 -1.40
CA LEU A 179 12.04 12.29 0.05
C LEU A 179 10.64 12.65 0.57
N LEU A 180 9.97 11.66 1.13
CA LEU A 180 8.66 11.76 1.77
C LEU A 180 8.81 11.70 3.29
N GLN A 181 7.89 12.34 4.02
CA GLN A 181 7.95 12.40 5.48
C GLN A 181 6.57 12.23 6.13
N ALA A 182 6.55 11.55 7.28
CA ALA A 182 5.41 11.55 8.19
C ALA A 182 5.87 11.87 9.62
N VAL A 183 5.15 12.72 10.34
CA VAL A 183 5.46 13.05 11.74
C VAL A 183 4.72 12.10 12.67
N VAL A 184 5.43 11.48 13.61
CA VAL A 184 4.85 10.67 14.69
C VAL A 184 4.78 11.56 15.93
N ASP A 185 3.72 12.36 16.01
CA ASP A 185 3.51 13.33 17.08
C ASP A 185 3.34 12.65 18.45
N GLY A 186 4.10 13.10 19.44
CA GLY A 186 4.12 12.49 20.77
C GLY A 186 4.87 11.17 20.83
N GLY A 187 5.47 10.71 19.73
CA GLY A 187 6.29 9.51 19.68
C GLY A 187 5.51 8.21 19.90
N LEU A 188 6.22 7.19 20.39
CA LEU A 188 5.69 5.87 20.69
C LEU A 188 6.02 5.48 22.13
N PRO A 189 5.27 4.54 22.74
CA PRO A 189 5.70 3.87 23.96
C PRO A 189 7.01 3.10 23.78
N ALA A 190 7.67 2.74 24.88
CA ALA A 190 8.81 1.84 24.85
C ALA A 190 8.41 0.46 24.29
N GLY A 191 9.21 -0.08 23.37
CA GLY A 191 8.89 -1.32 22.67
C GLY A 191 9.81 -1.58 21.47
N VAL A 192 9.53 -2.66 20.74
CA VAL A 192 10.25 -3.02 19.52
C VAL A 192 9.29 -2.97 18.35
N TYR A 193 9.64 -2.18 17.34
CA TYR A 193 8.74 -1.86 16.25
C TYR A 193 9.34 -2.23 14.90
N ARG A 194 8.46 -2.52 13.93
CA ARG A 194 8.79 -2.43 12.51
C ARG A 194 8.05 -1.25 11.90
N VAL A 195 8.73 -0.49 11.05
CA VAL A 195 8.10 0.46 10.13
C VAL A 195 8.22 -0.08 8.73
N CYS A 196 7.11 -0.06 7.99
CA CYS A 196 7.04 -0.51 6.60
C CYS A 196 6.38 0.54 5.73
N THR A 197 6.82 0.60 4.48
CA THR A 197 6.16 1.37 3.42
C THR A 197 5.15 0.50 2.68
N MET A 198 4.15 1.16 2.10
CA MET A 198 3.32 0.60 1.04
C MET A 198 3.14 1.68 -0.02
N ILE A 199 3.84 1.53 -1.14
CA ILE A 199 3.71 2.40 -2.30
C ILE A 199 2.43 2.05 -3.02
N ALA A 200 1.56 3.05 -3.17
CA ALA A 200 0.25 2.91 -3.76
C ALA A 200 0.13 3.83 -4.99
N ALA A 201 -0.60 3.35 -6.00
CA ALA A 201 -1.09 4.22 -7.07
C ALA A 201 -2.13 5.20 -6.51
N ALA A 202 -2.52 6.20 -7.31
CA ALA A 202 -3.43 7.28 -6.91
C ALA A 202 -4.67 6.83 -6.11
N ASN A 203 -5.30 5.71 -6.52
CA ASN A 203 -6.53 5.19 -5.94
C ASN A 203 -6.33 4.06 -4.93
N HIS A 204 -5.14 4.01 -4.29
CA HIS A 204 -4.76 3.13 -3.17
C HIS A 204 -4.31 1.72 -3.51
N GLN A 205 -4.45 1.25 -4.76
CA GLN A 205 -3.99 -0.08 -5.13
C GLN A 205 -2.46 -0.19 -5.02
N PRO A 206 -1.92 -1.33 -4.57
CA PRO A 206 -0.49 -1.59 -4.65
C PRO A 206 0.01 -1.44 -6.09
N VAL A 207 1.22 -0.91 -6.25
CA VAL A 207 1.76 -0.61 -7.57
C VAL A 207 2.07 -1.87 -8.39
N THR A 208 1.76 -1.82 -9.68
CA THR A 208 2.03 -2.89 -10.65
C THR A 208 3.33 -2.63 -11.42
N MET A 209 4.17 -3.66 -11.56
CA MET A 209 5.51 -3.58 -12.16
C MET A 209 5.67 -4.49 -13.39
N PRO A 210 6.57 -4.15 -14.33
CA PRO A 210 6.72 -4.84 -15.62
C PRO A 210 7.42 -6.20 -15.55
N VAL A 211 8.17 -6.49 -14.48
CA VAL A 211 9.06 -7.65 -14.41
C VAL A 211 8.86 -8.40 -13.10
N ALA A 212 8.69 -9.72 -13.15
CA ALA A 212 8.55 -10.55 -11.96
C ALA A 212 9.89 -10.71 -11.20
N GLN A 213 10.99 -10.89 -11.92
CA GLN A 213 12.34 -10.98 -11.35
C GLN A 213 12.90 -9.59 -11.01
N ARG A 214 12.46 -9.03 -9.89
CA ARG A 214 12.85 -7.68 -9.42
C ARG A 214 12.97 -7.63 -7.89
N GLY A 215 13.55 -6.55 -7.37
CA GLY A 215 13.43 -6.22 -5.94
C GLY A 215 12.00 -5.81 -5.55
N ALA A 216 11.67 -5.91 -4.27
CA ALA A 216 10.43 -5.34 -3.76
C ALA A 216 10.46 -3.81 -3.90
N GLN A 217 9.33 -3.23 -4.25
CA GLN A 217 9.19 -1.77 -4.36
C GLN A 217 9.12 -1.07 -2.99
N ASP A 218 8.72 -1.83 -1.96
CA ASP A 218 8.54 -1.37 -0.59
C ASP A 218 9.75 -1.75 0.27
N ASP A 219 9.97 -0.96 1.33
CA ASP A 219 10.97 -1.21 2.37
C ASP A 219 10.33 -1.38 3.75
N CYS A 220 11.02 -2.12 4.61
CA CYS A 220 10.69 -2.32 6.01
C CYS A 220 11.98 -2.32 6.85
N THR A 221 11.98 -1.57 7.95
CA THR A 221 13.06 -1.63 8.94
C THR A 221 12.53 -1.81 10.36
N LYS A 222 13.40 -2.24 11.27
CA LYS A 222 13.11 -2.50 12.68
C LYS A 222 13.93 -1.58 13.57
N PHE A 223 13.31 -1.07 14.62
CA PHE A 223 13.92 -0.16 15.58
C PHE A 223 13.34 -0.38 16.97
N GLU A 224 14.01 0.16 17.98
CA GLU A 224 13.58 0.11 19.36
C GLU A 224 13.16 1.50 19.84
N VAL A 225 12.21 1.54 20.76
CA VAL A 225 11.88 2.73 21.54
C VAL A 225 12.20 2.41 22.99
N VAL A 226 13.06 3.21 23.59
CA VAL A 226 13.55 3.03 24.97
C VAL A 226 12.85 3.99 25.92
N ALA A 227 12.69 3.57 27.17
CA ALA A 227 12.03 4.38 28.19
C ALA A 227 12.71 5.75 28.35
N ASN A 228 11.89 6.80 28.49
CA ASN A 228 12.40 8.10 28.85
C ASN A 228 12.73 8.11 30.35
N GLN A 229 13.84 8.73 30.76
CA GLN A 229 14.26 8.74 32.17
C GLN A 229 13.26 9.48 33.09
N ASP A 230 12.26 10.15 32.51
CA ASP A 230 11.17 10.81 33.21
C ASP A 230 9.92 9.92 33.40
N ASP A 231 9.87 8.72 32.79
CA ASP A 231 8.79 7.74 32.93
C ASP A 231 9.01 6.74 34.10
N GLU A 232 10.10 6.87 34.86
CA GLU A 232 10.34 6.05 36.06
C GLU A 232 9.31 6.38 37.16
N PRO A 233 8.48 5.41 37.61
CA PRO A 233 7.54 5.64 38.69
C PRO A 233 8.31 5.88 40.00
N GLY A 234 8.45 7.16 40.38
CA GLY A 234 9.13 7.57 41.63
C GLY A 234 10.13 8.71 41.51
N ARG A 235 10.22 9.42 40.37
CA ARG A 235 11.06 10.62 40.26
C ARG A 235 10.39 11.89 40.79
N GLU A 236 9.06 12.01 40.67
CA GLU A 236 8.29 13.13 41.26
C GLU A 236 8.42 13.18 42.80
N SER A 237 8.49 12.02 43.47
CA SER A 237 8.65 11.98 44.93
C SER A 237 10.06 12.40 45.38
N ARG A 238 11.11 11.99 44.66
CA ARG A 238 12.51 12.37 44.98
C ARG A 238 12.83 13.83 44.65
N ALA A 239 12.18 14.41 43.64
CA ALA A 239 12.29 15.84 43.34
C ALA A 239 11.66 16.70 44.44
N ARG A 240 10.53 16.25 45.02
CA ARG A 240 9.87 16.93 46.15
C ARG A 240 10.64 16.83 47.46
N GLU A 241 11.28 15.70 47.76
CA GLU A 241 12.11 15.55 48.97
C GLU A 241 13.36 16.43 48.95
N ARG A 242 13.98 16.63 47.79
CA ARG A 242 15.15 17.53 47.64
C ARG A 242 14.81 19.01 47.83
N LEU A 243 13.56 19.41 47.59
CA LEU A 243 13.11 20.79 47.76
C LEU A 243 12.71 21.13 49.21
N TRP A 244 12.47 20.12 50.06
CA TRP A 244 12.10 20.32 51.48
C TRP A 244 13.25 20.04 52.46
N GLY A 245 14.33 19.37 52.04
CA GLY A 245 15.48 19.02 52.89
C GLY A 245 16.56 20.11 53.04
N ALA A 246 16.35 21.32 52.52
CA ALA A 246 17.27 22.44 52.62
C ALA A 246 16.60 23.64 53.34
N ARG A 247 16.30 23.47 54.63
CA ARG A 247 16.07 24.57 55.59
C ARG A 247 16.57 24.15 56.96
#